data_AF-A0A969WL23-F1
#
_entry.id   AF-A0A969WL23-F1
#
_cell.length_a   1.000
_cell.length_b   1.000
_cell.length_c   1.000
_cell.angle_alpha   90.00
_cell.angle_beta   90.00
_cell.angle_gamma   90.00
#
_symmetry.space_group_name_H-M   'P 1'
#
loop_
_entity.id
_entity.type
_entity.pdbx_description
1 polymer ?
#
loop_
_entity_poly.entity_id
_entity_poly.type
_entity_poly.pdbx_seq_one_letter_code
_entity_poly.pdbx_strand_id
1 'polypeptide(L)'
;MRKFWILLGLLLAACSGADGSAPAKAENVICTAAYRTDVNQSIEREETITFTDNDAEQMIAFADMVFHAAYSAGKTDNERNLRVWVTDAGGAVLQSTLYQLPLDSGPQNQFAGGHGFTGLHYSYAPDSSAELQFWCLGE
;
A
#
# COMPACT_ATOMS: atom_id res chain seq x y z
N MET A 1 50.28 53.60 -5.17
CA MET A 1 50.73 52.42 -4.37
C MET A 1 49.66 52.08 -3.35
N ARG A 2 49.34 50.78 -3.21
CA ARG A 2 48.40 50.14 -2.24
C ARG A 2 46.90 50.35 -2.51
N LYS A 3 46.02 49.35 -2.40
CA LYS A 3 46.09 47.86 -2.34
C LYS A 3 44.62 47.40 -2.49
N PHE A 4 44.40 46.42 -3.37
CA PHE A 4 43.17 45.61 -3.56
C PHE A 4 42.51 45.17 -2.26
N TRP A 5 41.17 45.19 -2.17
CA TRP A 5 40.36 44.17 -1.46
C TRP A 5 39.01 43.96 -2.19
N ILE A 6 38.91 42.82 -2.86
CA ILE A 6 37.66 42.23 -3.38
C ILE A 6 37.04 41.45 -2.22
N LEU A 7 35.79 41.75 -1.84
CA LEU A 7 34.99 40.90 -0.97
C LEU A 7 33.89 40.26 -1.80
N LEU A 8 34.19 39.03 -2.23
CA LEU A 8 33.28 38.12 -2.91
C LEU A 8 32.33 37.51 -1.87
N GLY A 9 31.08 37.96 -1.85
CA GLY A 9 30.05 37.40 -0.97
C GLY A 9 29.50 36.09 -1.54
N LEU A 10 29.98 34.95 -1.03
CA LEU A 10 29.29 33.67 -1.20
C LEU A 10 28.06 33.64 -0.28
N LEU A 11 26.88 33.88 -0.85
CA LEU A 11 25.61 33.52 -0.22
C LEU A 11 25.40 32.02 -0.42
N LEU A 12 25.79 31.24 0.58
CA LEU A 12 25.37 29.85 0.74
C LEU A 12 23.85 29.82 0.91
N ALA A 13 23.13 29.44 -0.15
CA ALA A 13 21.74 29.05 -0.04
C ALA A 13 21.68 27.77 0.82
N ALA A 14 21.38 27.95 2.11
CA ALA A 14 21.02 26.85 2.99
C ALA A 14 19.68 26.29 2.49
N CYS A 15 19.72 25.13 1.82
CA CYS A 15 18.54 24.28 1.71
C CYS A 15 18.18 23.85 3.14
N SER A 16 17.25 24.57 3.76
CA SER A 16 16.52 24.10 4.91
C SER A 16 15.72 22.87 4.46
N GLY A 17 16.34 21.70 4.58
CA GLY A 17 15.61 20.43 4.51
C GLY A 17 14.52 20.50 5.55
N ALA A 18 13.27 20.36 5.11
CA ALA A 18 12.14 20.23 6.02
C ALA A 18 12.47 19.11 7.00
N ASP A 19 12.30 19.37 8.30
CA ASP A 19 12.40 18.35 9.35
C ASP A 19 11.44 17.20 8.99
N GLY A 20 12.00 16.15 8.40
CA GLY A 20 11.27 14.95 8.02
C GLY A 20 11.01 14.11 9.27
N SER A 21 10.11 14.57 10.14
CA SER A 21 9.56 13.72 11.19
C SER A 21 8.94 12.51 10.51
N ALA A 22 9.36 11.31 10.91
CA ALA A 22 8.79 10.09 10.38
C ALA A 22 7.26 10.13 10.56
N PRO A 23 6.51 9.69 9.55
CA PRO A 23 5.05 9.70 9.62
C PRO A 23 4.58 8.88 10.81
N ALA A 24 3.56 9.37 11.51
CA ALA A 24 2.99 8.66 12.65
C ALA A 24 2.61 7.23 12.24
N LYS A 25 2.70 6.29 13.19
CA LYS A 25 2.24 4.93 12.97
C LYS A 25 0.75 4.97 12.61
N ALA A 26 0.38 4.28 11.53
CA ALA A 26 -1.03 4.15 11.15
C ALA A 26 -1.76 3.39 12.27
N GLU A 27 -2.93 3.90 12.66
CA GLU A 27 -3.81 3.23 13.62
C GLU A 27 -4.46 2.00 12.98
N ASN A 28 -4.71 2.07 11.67
CA ASN A 28 -5.34 1.03 10.87
C ASN A 28 -4.65 0.83 9.51
N VAL A 29 -4.72 -0.40 9.00
CA VAL A 29 -4.48 -0.72 7.59
C VAL A 29 -5.81 -1.14 6.98
N ILE A 30 -6.25 -0.43 5.95
CA ILE A 30 -7.54 -0.65 5.31
C ILE A 30 -7.29 -1.14 3.89
N CYS A 31 -7.73 -2.36 3.57
CA CYS A 31 -7.61 -2.92 2.22
C CYS A 31 -8.97 -3.00 1.55
N THR A 32 -9.06 -2.44 0.35
CA THR A 32 -10.27 -2.44 -0.47
C THR A 32 -10.09 -3.37 -1.67
N ALA A 33 -11.14 -4.11 -1.99
CA ALA A 33 -11.21 -5.02 -3.12
C ALA A 33 -12.48 -4.72 -3.94
N ALA A 34 -12.30 -4.39 -5.22
CA ALA A 34 -13.34 -3.99 -6.16
C ALA A 34 -13.41 -4.98 -7.32
N TYR A 35 -14.57 -5.60 -7.52
CA TYR A 35 -14.76 -6.74 -8.41
C TYR A 35 -15.77 -6.44 -9.53
N ARG A 36 -15.51 -7.04 -10.69
CA ARG A 36 -16.43 -7.11 -11.84
C ARG A 36 -16.31 -8.45 -12.54
N THR A 37 -17.42 -8.97 -13.05
CA THR A 37 -17.47 -10.27 -13.75
C THR A 37 -16.93 -10.19 -15.19
N ASP A 38 -16.90 -8.98 -15.77
CA ASP A 38 -16.33 -8.73 -17.09
C ASP A 38 -15.62 -7.36 -17.12
N VAL A 39 -14.43 -7.30 -17.70
CA VAL A 39 -13.63 -6.07 -17.86
C VAL A 39 -14.31 -4.95 -18.65
N ASN A 40 -15.36 -5.24 -19.41
CA ASN A 40 -16.15 -4.25 -20.15
C ASN A 40 -17.30 -3.65 -19.32
N GLN A 41 -17.46 -4.10 -18.08
CA GLN A 41 -18.48 -3.59 -17.15
C GLN A 41 -17.84 -2.72 -16.05
N SER A 42 -18.68 -1.91 -15.40
CA SER A 42 -18.30 -1.17 -14.19
C SER A 42 -18.04 -2.12 -13.03
N ILE A 43 -17.36 -1.63 -11.98
CA ILE A 43 -17.26 -2.35 -10.70
C ILE A 43 -18.67 -2.66 -10.18
N GLU A 44 -18.90 -3.94 -9.86
CA GLU A 44 -20.20 -4.46 -9.42
C GLU A 44 -20.27 -4.56 -7.90
N ARG A 45 -19.14 -4.87 -7.26
CA ARG A 45 -19.04 -5.04 -5.82
C ARG A 45 -17.70 -4.50 -5.33
N GLU A 46 -17.74 -3.75 -4.24
CA GLU A 46 -16.57 -3.25 -3.55
C GLU A 46 -16.71 -3.57 -2.07
N GLU A 47 -15.66 -4.13 -1.47
CA GLU A 47 -15.62 -4.45 -0.05
C GLU A 47 -14.27 -4.08 0.55
N THR A 48 -14.29 -3.89 1.87
CA THR A 48 -13.14 -3.43 2.63
C THR A 48 -12.93 -4.32 3.86
N ILE A 49 -11.68 -4.63 4.13
CA ILE A 49 -11.22 -5.24 5.38
C ILE A 49 -10.29 -4.27 6.11
N THR A 50 -10.40 -4.23 7.43
CA THR A 50 -9.61 -3.34 8.27
C THR A 50 -8.79 -4.16 9.24
N PHE A 51 -7.50 -3.83 9.32
CA PHE A 51 -6.56 -4.35 10.30
C PHE A 51 -6.24 -3.27 11.31
N THR A 52 -6.21 -3.66 12.59
CA THR A 52 -5.61 -2.85 13.65
C THR A 52 -4.15 -3.27 13.82
N ASP A 53 -3.43 -2.68 14.77
CA ASP A 53 -2.04 -3.06 15.10
C ASP A 53 -1.92 -4.42 15.83
N ASN A 54 -2.52 -5.47 15.27
CA ASN A 54 -2.51 -6.84 15.74
C ASN A 54 -2.44 -7.80 14.57
N ASP A 55 -1.77 -8.93 14.79
CA ASP A 55 -1.66 -9.99 13.79
C ASP A 55 -3.06 -10.52 13.45
N ALA A 56 -3.39 -10.53 12.17
CA ALA A 56 -4.68 -11.02 11.69
C ALA A 56 -4.61 -11.39 10.21
N GLU A 57 -5.49 -12.31 9.82
CA GLU A 57 -5.72 -12.72 8.44
C GLU A 57 -7.21 -12.65 8.14
N GLN A 58 -7.55 -12.09 6.99
CA GLN A 58 -8.93 -11.88 6.54
C GLN A 58 -9.04 -12.13 5.04
N MET A 59 -10.25 -12.44 4.58
CA MET A 59 -10.52 -12.68 3.16
C MET A 59 -11.90 -12.15 2.75
N ILE A 60 -12.04 -11.83 1.46
CA ILE A 60 -13.29 -11.47 0.80
C ILE A 60 -13.48 -12.41 -0.38
N ALA A 61 -14.58 -13.18 -0.36
CA ALA A 61 -14.93 -14.07 -1.47
C ALA A 61 -15.78 -13.33 -2.52
N PHE A 62 -15.36 -13.41 -3.78
CA PHE A 62 -16.13 -13.04 -4.97
C PHE A 62 -16.49 -14.29 -5.78
N ALA A 63 -17.16 -14.13 -6.91
CA ALA A 63 -17.65 -15.27 -7.69
C ALA A 63 -16.51 -16.12 -8.26
N ASP A 64 -15.52 -15.49 -8.92
CA ASP A 64 -14.42 -16.20 -9.58
C ASP A 64 -13.09 -16.14 -8.80
N MET A 65 -12.99 -15.27 -7.80
CA MET A 65 -11.75 -14.98 -7.09
C MET A 65 -11.98 -14.74 -5.59
N VAL A 66 -10.95 -14.97 -4.79
CA VAL A 66 -10.93 -14.64 -3.37
C VAL A 66 -9.77 -13.69 -3.11
N PHE A 67 -10.06 -12.52 -2.56
CA PHE A 67 -9.05 -11.60 -2.05
C PHE A 67 -8.68 -12.00 -0.63
N HIS A 68 -7.39 -12.05 -0.33
CA HIS A 68 -6.88 -12.37 0.99
C HIS A 68 -5.87 -11.30 1.41
N ALA A 69 -5.85 -11.01 2.72
CA ALA A 69 -4.80 -10.21 3.31
C ALA A 69 -4.43 -10.72 4.71
N ALA A 70 -3.14 -10.70 5.00
CA ALA A 70 -2.59 -11.01 6.31
C ALA A 70 -1.68 -9.87 6.75
N TYR A 71 -1.96 -9.30 7.91
CA TYR A 71 -1.15 -8.27 8.54
C TYR A 71 -0.40 -8.87 9.73
N SER A 72 0.91 -8.67 9.77
CA SER A 72 1.76 -8.92 10.94
C SER A 72 2.16 -7.57 11.53
N ALA A 73 1.87 -7.36 12.81
CA ALA A 73 2.26 -6.16 13.55
C ALA A 73 3.76 -6.16 13.92
N GLY A 74 4.47 -7.27 13.71
CA GLY A 74 5.90 -7.41 14.01
C GLY A 74 6.21 -7.56 15.50
N LYS A 75 5.23 -7.93 16.33
CA LYS A 75 5.41 -8.07 17.79
C LYS A 75 6.33 -9.23 18.18
N THR A 76 6.39 -10.27 17.34
CA THR A 76 7.06 -11.54 17.66
C THR A 76 8.46 -11.64 17.06
N ASP A 77 8.63 -11.17 15.82
CA ASP A 77 9.83 -11.32 15.00
C ASP A 77 10.48 -9.99 14.60
N ASN A 78 9.90 -8.87 15.03
CA ASN A 78 10.31 -7.53 14.64
C ASN A 78 10.19 -7.29 13.11
N GLU A 79 9.27 -7.99 12.45
CA GLU A 79 8.98 -7.83 11.02
C GLU A 79 7.52 -7.46 10.80
N ARG A 80 7.25 -6.15 10.68
CA ARG A 80 5.93 -5.67 10.33
C ARG A 80 5.70 -5.77 8.83
N ASN A 81 4.64 -6.45 8.43
CA ASN A 81 4.36 -6.66 7.02
C ASN A 81 2.87 -6.82 6.73
N LEU A 82 2.50 -6.56 5.49
CA LEU A 82 1.20 -6.87 4.93
C LEU A 82 1.43 -7.80 3.75
N ARG A 83 0.88 -9.01 3.79
CA ARG A 83 0.76 -9.87 2.61
C ARG A 83 -0.64 -9.72 2.06
N VAL A 84 -0.75 -9.52 0.75
CA VAL A 84 -2.02 -9.61 0.03
C VAL A 84 -1.88 -10.63 -1.08
N TRP A 85 -2.91 -11.43 -1.31
CA TRP A 85 -2.92 -12.39 -2.40
C TRP A 85 -4.33 -12.63 -2.91
N VAL A 86 -4.40 -13.10 -4.15
CA VAL A 86 -5.65 -13.46 -4.82
C VAL A 86 -5.55 -14.92 -5.21
N THR A 87 -6.61 -15.67 -4.91
CA THR A 87 -6.79 -17.03 -5.43
C THR A 87 -7.97 -17.07 -6.39
N ASP A 88 -7.99 -18.05 -7.29
CA ASP A 88 -9.22 -18.43 -7.97
C ASP A 88 -10.18 -19.18 -7.01
N ALA A 89 -11.36 -19.54 -7.51
CA ALA A 89 -12.36 -20.33 -6.77
C ALA A 89 -11.87 -21.75 -6.39
N GLY A 90 -10.87 -22.29 -7.08
CA GLY A 90 -10.23 -23.57 -6.77
C GLY A 90 -9.10 -23.48 -5.74
N GLY A 91 -8.74 -22.27 -5.30
CA GLY A 91 -7.66 -22.00 -4.35
C GLY A 91 -6.28 -21.86 -4.98
N ALA A 92 -6.15 -21.87 -6.32
CA ALA A 92 -4.87 -21.60 -6.97
C ALA A 92 -4.51 -20.12 -6.84
N VAL A 93 -3.26 -19.83 -6.47
CA VAL A 93 -2.79 -18.44 -6.29
C VAL A 93 -2.57 -17.80 -7.65
N LEU A 94 -3.30 -16.71 -7.92
CA LEU A 94 -3.18 -15.90 -9.14
C LEU A 94 -2.12 -14.81 -8.98
N GLN A 95 -2.07 -14.18 -7.79
CA GLN A 95 -1.09 -13.15 -7.43
C GLN A 95 -0.82 -13.20 -5.93
N SER A 96 0.43 -12.93 -5.51
CA SER A 96 0.78 -12.70 -4.10
C SER A 96 1.87 -11.64 -3.99
N THR A 97 1.64 -10.64 -3.13
CA THR A 97 2.59 -9.56 -2.86
C THR A 97 2.81 -9.42 -1.35
N LEU A 98 4.07 -9.24 -0.94
CA LEU A 98 4.44 -8.92 0.44
C LEU A 98 4.95 -7.48 0.51
N TYR A 99 4.32 -6.65 1.31
CA TYR A 99 4.80 -5.30 1.65
C TYR A 99 5.47 -5.35 3.02
N GLN A 100 6.79 -5.15 3.04
CA GLN A 100 7.52 -4.94 4.28
C GLN A 100 7.33 -3.49 4.74
N LEU A 101 6.89 -3.29 5.98
CA LEU A 101 6.51 -1.99 6.51
C LEU A 101 7.52 -1.54 7.58
N PRO A 102 7.81 -0.23 7.69
CA PRO A 102 8.69 0.28 8.75
C PRO A 102 8.10 -0.04 10.13
N LEU A 103 8.91 -0.35 11.15
CA LEU A 103 8.37 -0.62 12.49
C LEU A 103 7.90 0.65 13.21
N ASP A 104 8.64 1.74 13.00
CA ASP A 104 8.55 2.97 13.82
C ASP A 104 7.68 4.07 13.19
N SER A 105 7.17 3.85 11.98
CA SER A 105 6.36 4.83 11.23
C SER A 105 5.26 4.15 10.44
N GLY A 106 4.17 4.85 10.10
CA GLY A 106 3.09 4.30 9.27
C GLY A 106 3.47 4.16 7.80
N PRO A 107 2.83 3.25 7.03
CA PRO A 107 2.99 3.24 5.58
C PRO A 107 2.52 4.55 4.96
N GLN A 108 3.15 4.97 3.85
CA GLN A 108 2.84 6.26 3.21
C GLN A 108 1.92 6.09 2.02
N ASN A 109 0.75 6.72 2.09
CA ASN A 109 -0.23 6.77 1.01
C ASN A 109 0.26 7.70 -0.11
N GLN A 110 1.15 7.19 -0.95
CA GLN A 110 1.90 7.98 -1.93
C GLN A 110 1.39 7.82 -3.38
N PHE A 111 0.50 6.87 -3.64
CA PHE A 111 -0.03 6.63 -4.98
C PHE A 111 -1.22 7.56 -5.27
N ALA A 112 -1.15 8.25 -6.41
CA ALA A 112 -2.24 9.09 -6.90
C ALA A 112 -3.51 8.25 -7.17
N GLY A 113 -4.68 8.89 -7.06
CA GLY A 113 -5.98 8.22 -7.25
C GLY A 113 -6.58 7.59 -5.98
N GLY A 114 -5.92 7.74 -4.83
CA GLY A 114 -6.45 7.21 -3.56
C GLY A 114 -6.13 5.75 -3.30
N HIS A 115 -5.15 5.17 -4.00
CA HIS A 115 -4.76 3.76 -3.89
C HIS A 115 -3.69 3.48 -2.83
N GLY A 116 -3.64 4.36 -1.83
CA GLY A 116 -2.84 4.22 -0.62
C GLY A 116 -1.37 3.98 -0.84
N PHE A 117 -0.80 3.07 -0.05
CA PHE A 117 0.64 2.80 -0.02
C PHE A 117 1.03 1.59 -0.85
N THR A 118 0.06 0.77 -1.25
CA THR A 118 0.30 -0.40 -2.12
C THR A 118 0.24 -0.01 -3.60
N GLY A 119 -0.51 1.04 -3.94
CA GLY A 119 -0.94 1.29 -5.31
C GLY A 119 -2.11 0.39 -5.69
N LEU A 120 -2.64 0.60 -6.90
CA LEU A 120 -3.74 -0.18 -7.44
C LEU A 120 -3.19 -1.45 -8.12
N HIS A 121 -3.63 -2.60 -7.65
CA HIS A 121 -3.34 -3.91 -8.24
C HIS A 121 -4.55 -4.44 -8.98
N TYR A 122 -4.27 -5.29 -9.97
CA TYR A 122 -5.27 -5.95 -10.80
C TYR A 122 -4.95 -7.44 -10.86
N SER A 123 -5.94 -8.28 -10.62
CA SER A 123 -5.88 -9.72 -10.86
C SER A 123 -7.03 -10.13 -11.78
N TYR A 124 -6.76 -11.05 -12.69
CA TYR A 124 -7.71 -11.55 -13.68
C TYR A 124 -7.91 -13.04 -13.47
N ALA A 125 -9.16 -13.50 -13.51
CA ALA A 125 -9.45 -14.93 -13.49
C ALA A 125 -8.98 -15.57 -14.81
N PRO A 126 -8.31 -16.73 -14.79
CA PRO A 126 -7.77 -17.34 -16.02
C PRO A 126 -8.86 -17.89 -16.95
N ASP A 127 -10.01 -18.27 -16.40
CA ASP A 127 -11.09 -18.98 -17.12
C ASP A 127 -12.35 -18.11 -17.32
N SER A 128 -12.30 -16.81 -16.98
CA SER A 128 -13.39 -15.87 -17.19
C SER A 128 -12.88 -14.47 -17.57
N SER A 129 -13.80 -13.54 -17.84
CA SER A 129 -13.48 -12.13 -18.06
C SER A 129 -13.38 -11.34 -16.75
N ALA A 130 -13.41 -12.00 -15.59
CA ALA A 130 -13.50 -11.33 -14.30
C ALA A 130 -12.20 -10.63 -13.92
N GLU A 131 -12.35 -9.48 -13.28
CA GLU A 131 -11.26 -8.67 -12.77
C GLU A 131 -11.52 -8.30 -11.32
N LEU A 132 -10.45 -8.38 -10.53
CA LEU A 132 -10.37 -7.90 -9.17
C LEU A 132 -9.32 -6.80 -9.08
N GLN A 133 -9.75 -5.61 -8.68
CA GLN A 133 -8.87 -4.50 -8.32
C GLN A 133 -8.70 -4.47 -6.80
N PHE A 134 -7.50 -4.17 -6.30
CA PHE A 134 -7.30 -3.99 -4.87
C PHE A 134 -6.17 -3.03 -4.52
N TRP A 135 -6.29 -2.42 -3.35
CA TRP A 135 -5.29 -1.50 -2.77
C TRP A 135 -5.45 -1.44 -1.25
N CYS A 136 -4.42 -0.96 -0.56
CA CYS A 136 -4.48 -0.72 0.88
C CYS A 136 -3.95 0.67 1.28
N LEU A 137 -4.60 1.24 2.29
CA LEU A 137 -4.35 2.55 2.89
C LEU A 137 -3.82 2.37 4.31
N GLY A 138 -2.91 3.24 4.75
CA GLY A 138 -2.64 3.46 6.17
C GLY A 138 -3.43 4.66 6.66
N GLU A 139 -4.18 4.51 7.74
CA GLU A 139 -4.95 5.59 8.39
C GLU A 139 -4.64 5.69 9.89
#